data_AF-A0A3R7RA41-F1
#
_entry.id   AF-A0A3R7RA41-F1
#
_cell.length_a   1.000
_cell.length_b   1.000
_cell.length_c   1.000
_cell.angle_alpha   90.00
_cell.angle_beta   90.00
_cell.angle_gamma   90.00
#
_symmetry.space_group_name_H-M   'P 1'
#
loop_
_entity.id
_entity.type
_entity.pdbx_description
1 polymer ?
#
loop_
_entity_poly.entity_id
_entity_poly.type
_entity_poly.pdbx_seq_one_letter_code
_entity_poly.pdbx_strand_id
1 'polypeptide(L)'
;MKLLTIVSVGLLAASPVIGAESKLLETVKRNPAEAQALCKKFKKMNSSGKSAYSKKSTKRLATSRNLTMIDAEVFVTYVVGMYCPDVR
;
A
#
# COMPACT_ATOMS: atom_id res chain seq x y z
N MET A 1 -4.17 36.00 54.07
CA MET A 1 -3.92 34.61 53.64
C MET A 1 -4.50 34.45 52.24
N LYS A 2 -3.67 34.48 51.20
CA LYS A 2 -4.09 34.29 49.81
C LYS A 2 -3.19 33.20 49.22
N LEU A 3 -3.72 31.97 49.10
CA LEU A 3 -3.03 30.87 48.45
C LEU A 3 -3.08 31.10 46.94
N LEU A 4 -1.94 31.39 46.32
CA LEU A 4 -1.79 31.32 44.87
C LEU A 4 -1.64 29.84 44.48
N THR A 5 -2.71 29.26 43.94
CA THR A 5 -2.65 27.94 43.31
C THR A 5 -2.17 28.12 41.87
N ILE A 6 -0.91 27.82 41.61
CA ILE A 6 -0.35 27.81 40.26
C ILE A 6 -0.74 26.49 39.62
N VAL A 7 -1.71 26.51 38.70
CA VAL A 7 -2.05 25.35 37.87
C VAL A 7 -1.06 25.31 36.71
N SER A 8 -0.01 24.49 36.84
CA SER A 8 0.90 24.16 35.76
C SER A 8 0.20 23.23 34.76
N VAL A 9 -0.34 23.82 33.69
CA VAL A 9 -0.83 23.05 32.53
C VAL A 9 0.38 22.45 31.82
N GLY A 10 0.66 21.18 32.11
CA GLY A 10 1.69 20.42 31.39
C GLY A 10 1.28 20.23 29.93
N LEU A 11 2.07 20.80 29.02
CA LEU A 11 1.91 20.60 27.59
C LEU A 11 2.29 19.15 27.23
N LEU A 12 1.29 18.30 27.04
CA LEU A 12 1.48 16.94 26.52
C LEU A 12 1.93 17.04 25.07
N ALA A 13 3.24 16.94 24.83
CA ALA A 13 3.80 16.80 23.50
C ALA A 13 3.37 15.44 22.93
N ALA A 14 2.39 15.44 22.02
CA ALA A 14 2.05 14.27 21.23
C ALA A 14 3.20 14.00 20.25
N SER A 15 4.03 13.00 20.54
CA SER A 15 5.03 12.51 19.59
C SER A 15 4.32 11.95 18.35
N PRO A 16 4.69 12.37 17.13
CA PRO A 16 4.13 11.75 15.93
C PRO A 16 4.54 10.28 15.91
N VAL A 17 3.56 9.39 16.00
CA VAL A 17 3.76 7.96 15.81
C VAL A 17 3.99 7.76 14.32
N ILE A 18 5.25 7.87 13.87
CA ILE A 18 5.61 7.55 12.49
C ILE A 18 5.57 6.01 12.39
N GLY A 19 4.41 5.48 12.01
CA GLY A 19 4.28 4.06 11.68
C GLY A 19 5.20 3.72 10.52
N ALA A 20 6.03 2.69 10.67
CA ALA A 20 6.85 2.19 9.56
C ALA A 20 5.95 1.47 8.56
N GLU A 21 5.42 2.21 7.58
CA GLU A 21 4.71 1.62 6.44
C GLU A 21 5.66 0.76 5.59
N SER A 22 5.11 -0.29 4.96
CA SER A 22 5.87 -1.13 4.04
C SER A 22 6.46 -0.30 2.90
N LYS A 23 7.75 -0.45 2.61
CA LYS A 23 8.40 0.20 1.46
C LYS A 23 7.70 -0.10 0.13
N LEU A 24 7.07 -1.28 0.05
CA LEU A 24 6.32 -1.71 -1.11
C LEU A 24 5.01 -0.93 -1.28
N LEU A 25 4.28 -0.74 -0.17
CA LEU A 25 3.08 0.09 -0.14
C LEU A 25 3.41 1.54 -0.50
N GLU A 26 4.49 2.07 0.07
CA GLU A 26 4.97 3.42 -0.26
C GLU A 26 5.31 3.58 -1.75
N THR A 27 5.89 2.55 -2.37
CA THR A 27 6.18 2.55 -3.81
C THR A 27 4.89 2.63 -4.64
N VAL A 28 3.84 1.91 -4.24
CA VAL A 28 2.52 1.96 -4.90
C VAL A 28 1.85 3.32 -4.72
N LYS A 29 1.91 3.90 -3.51
CA LYS A 29 1.35 5.23 -3.20
C LYS A 29 2.04 6.34 -3.99
N ARG A 30 3.37 6.27 -4.14
CA ARG A 30 4.17 7.29 -4.83
C ARG A 30 4.09 7.21 -6.35
N ASN A 31 3.60 6.11 -6.92
CA ASN A 31 3.45 5.94 -8.36
C ASN A 31 2.01 5.54 -8.77
N PRO A 32 1.01 6.42 -8.57
CA PRO A 32 -0.39 6.09 -8.83
C PRO A 32 -0.69 5.84 -10.31
N ALA A 33 0.01 6.52 -11.23
CA ALA A 33 -0.19 6.32 -12.66
C ALA A 33 0.17 4.88 -13.09
N GLU A 34 1.30 4.37 -12.58
CA GLU A 34 1.71 3.01 -12.84
C GLU A 34 0.79 1.99 -12.17
N ALA A 35 0.35 2.24 -10.93
CA ALA A 35 -0.60 1.37 -10.23
C ALA A 35 -1.95 1.29 -10.98
N GLN A 36 -2.45 2.42 -11.50
CA GLN A 36 -3.66 2.45 -12.34
C GLN A 36 -3.46 1.70 -13.67
N ALA A 37 -2.29 1.79 -14.30
CA ALA A 37 -1.99 1.05 -15.53
C ALA A 37 -1.98 -0.47 -15.28
N LEU A 38 -1.37 -0.91 -14.19
CA LEU A 38 -1.42 -2.31 -13.76
C LEU A 38 -2.85 -2.75 -13.44
N CYS A 39 -3.60 -1.91 -12.75
CA CYS A 39 -4.99 -2.17 -12.43
C CYS A 39 -5.83 -2.42 -13.70
N LYS A 40 -5.69 -1.59 -14.74
CA LYS A 40 -6.35 -1.81 -16.05
C LYS A 40 -5.97 -3.16 -16.65
N LYS A 41 -4.70 -3.55 -16.54
CA LYS A 41 -4.21 -4.86 -17.01
C LYS A 41 -4.83 -6.01 -16.22
N PHE A 42 -4.95 -5.87 -14.89
CA PHE A 42 -5.58 -6.86 -14.03
C PHE A 42 -7.08 -7.01 -14.31
N LYS A 43 -7.81 -5.91 -14.51
CA LYS A 43 -9.22 -5.94 -14.96
C LYS A 43 -9.37 -6.70 -16.28
N LYS A 44 -8.50 -6.43 -17.27
CA LYS A 44 -8.51 -7.15 -18.55
C LYS A 44 -8.28 -8.66 -18.36
N MET A 45 -7.32 -9.03 -17.52
CA MET A 45 -7.08 -10.44 -17.20
C MET A 45 -8.30 -11.09 -16.55
N ASN A 46 -8.86 -10.44 -15.53
CA ASN A 46 -10.00 -10.94 -14.78
C ASN A 46 -11.24 -11.10 -15.68
N SER A 47 -11.51 -10.15 -16.59
CA SER A 47 -12.56 -10.27 -17.61
C SER A 47 -12.39 -11.44 -18.57
N SER A 48 -11.17 -11.98 -18.70
CA SER A 48 -10.86 -13.17 -19.50
C SER A 48 -10.69 -14.44 -18.65
N GLY A 49 -11.17 -14.44 -17.40
CA GLY A 49 -11.09 -15.57 -16.48
C GLY A 49 -9.70 -15.86 -15.92
N LYS A 50 -8.76 -14.91 -16.01
CA LYS A 50 -7.39 -15.06 -15.52
C LYS A 50 -7.18 -14.23 -14.25
N SER A 51 -6.67 -14.85 -13.19
CA SER A 51 -6.36 -14.12 -11.95
C SER A 51 -5.08 -13.30 -12.05
N ALA A 52 -5.12 -12.08 -11.52
CA ALA A 52 -3.96 -11.22 -11.31
C ALA A 52 -2.92 -11.86 -10.36
N TYR A 53 -3.40 -12.72 -9.45
CA TYR A 53 -2.61 -13.46 -8.46
C TYR A 53 -2.05 -14.79 -8.98
N SER A 54 -2.32 -15.17 -10.24
CA SER A 54 -1.78 -16.40 -10.80
C SER A 54 -0.24 -16.42 -10.77
N LYS A 55 0.36 -17.58 -10.50
CA LYS A 55 1.83 -17.76 -10.45
C LYS A 55 2.56 -17.21 -11.68
N LYS A 56 1.93 -17.29 -12.86
CA LYS A 56 2.47 -16.74 -14.12
C LYS A 56 2.45 -15.21 -14.14
N SER A 57 1.37 -14.60 -13.64
CA SER A 57 1.22 -13.14 -13.53
C SER A 57 2.20 -12.56 -12.51
N THR A 58 2.23 -13.13 -11.31
CA THR A 58 3.12 -12.70 -10.22
C THR A 58 4.58 -12.87 -10.62
N LYS A 59 4.97 -13.97 -11.26
CA LYS A 59 6.34 -14.15 -11.79
C LYS A 59 6.72 -13.09 -12.82
N ARG A 60 5.82 -12.74 -13.75
CA ARG A 60 6.09 -11.68 -14.74
C ARG A 60 6.28 -10.33 -14.06
N LEU A 61 5.44 -10.01 -13.07
CA LEU A 61 5.55 -8.78 -12.32
C LEU A 61 6.87 -8.73 -11.53
N ALA A 62 7.20 -9.83 -10.83
CA ALA A 62 8.45 -10.00 -10.09
C ALA A 62 9.67 -9.70 -10.96
N THR A 63 9.77 -10.33 -12.14
CA THR A 63 10.85 -10.07 -13.09
C THR A 63 10.86 -8.63 -13.58
N SER A 64 9.70 -8.06 -13.94
CA SER A 64 9.61 -6.69 -14.49
C SER A 64 10.05 -5.59 -13.50
N ARG A 65 9.97 -5.87 -12.21
CA ARG A 65 10.22 -4.91 -11.12
C ARG A 65 11.38 -5.30 -10.22
N ASN A 66 12.10 -6.36 -10.55
CA ASN A 66 13.15 -6.93 -9.70
C ASN A 66 12.67 -7.19 -8.25
N LEU A 67 11.47 -7.76 -8.12
CA LEU A 67 10.88 -8.15 -6.83
C LEU A 67 11.07 -9.64 -6.58
N THR A 68 11.03 -10.04 -5.31
CA THR A 68 10.82 -11.45 -4.96
C THR A 68 9.41 -11.88 -5.38
N MET A 69 9.16 -13.18 -5.49
CA MET A 69 7.81 -13.70 -5.77
C MET A 69 6.80 -13.25 -4.72
N ILE A 70 7.20 -13.24 -3.44
CA ILE A 70 6.36 -12.83 -2.32
C ILE A 70 6.06 -11.34 -2.39
N ASP A 71 7.09 -10.50 -2.60
CA ASP A 71 6.87 -9.06 -2.75
C ASP A 71 6.00 -8.74 -3.96
N ALA A 72 6.12 -9.49 -5.07
CA ALA A 72 5.23 -9.30 -6.20
C ALA A 72 3.76 -9.61 -5.88
N GLU A 73 3.48 -10.65 -5.08
CA GLU A 73 2.13 -10.98 -4.63
C GLU A 73 1.55 -9.91 -3.69
N VAL A 74 2.35 -9.42 -2.74
CA VAL A 74 1.98 -8.30 -1.87
C VAL A 74 1.76 -7.02 -2.70
N PHE A 75 2.59 -6.77 -3.72
CA PHE A 75 2.44 -5.62 -4.60
C PHE A 75 1.13 -5.68 -5.37
N VAL A 76 0.76 -6.85 -5.91
CA VAL A 76 -0.56 -7.06 -6.54
C VAL A 76 -1.67 -6.75 -5.55
N THR A 77 -1.56 -7.22 -4.30
CA THR A 77 -2.55 -6.97 -3.24
C THR A 77 -2.75 -5.48 -2.98
N TYR A 78 -1.67 -4.70 -2.86
CA TYR A 78 -1.78 -3.25 -2.68
C TYR A 78 -2.41 -2.56 -3.90
N VAL A 79 -1.99 -2.91 -5.12
CA VAL A 79 -2.57 -2.31 -6.33
C VAL A 79 -4.06 -2.61 -6.45
N VAL A 80 -4.46 -3.87 -6.24
CA VAL A 80 -5.87 -4.30 -6.29
C VAL A 80 -6.68 -3.59 -5.21
N GLY A 81 -6.22 -3.63 -3.96
CA GLY A 81 -6.92 -3.02 -2.82
C GLY A 81 -7.11 -1.51 -2.96
N MET A 82 -6.14 -0.81 -3.55
CA MET A 82 -6.19 0.66 -3.67
C MET A 82 -6.84 1.17 -4.96
N TYR A 83 -6.72 0.45 -6.08
CA TYR A 83 -7.09 0.98 -7.40
C TYR A 83 -8.15 0.15 -8.15
N CYS A 84 -8.37 -1.12 -7.80
CA CYS A 84 -9.45 -1.93 -8.39
C CYS A 84 -9.89 -3.08 -7.49
N PRO A 85 -10.67 -2.79 -6.44
CA PRO A 85 -11.14 -3.80 -5.50
C PRO A 85 -12.10 -4.82 -6.12
N ASP A 86 -12.55 -4.60 -7.36
CA ASP A 86 -13.38 -5.51 -8.14
C ASP A 86 -12.61 -6.68 -8.77
N VAL A 87 -11.27 -6.61 -8.84
CA VAL A 87 -10.42 -7.67 -9.40
C VAL A 87 -10.29 -8.85 -8.43
N ARG A 88 -10.44 -10.07 -8.95
CA ARG A 88 -10.21 -11.36 -8.25
C ARG A 88 -9.14 -12.23 -8.94
#